data_AF-A0A850AI35-F1
#
_entry.id   AF-A0A850AI35-F1
#
_cell.length_a   1.000
_cell.length_b   1.000
_cell.length_c   1.000
_cell.angle_alpha   90.00
_cell.angle_beta   90.00
_cell.angle_gamma   90.00
#
_symmetry.space_group_name_H-M   'P 1'
#
loop_
_entity.id
_entity.type
_entity.pdbx_description
1 polymer ?
#
loop_
_entity_poly.entity_id
_entity_poly.type
_entity_poly.pdbx_seq_one_letter_code
_entity_poly.pdbx_strand_id
1 'polypeptide(L)'
;MKISRGVFIILFLFLEHNSQMFNPAALYAQTVKNEGHHQVVLALKNGFSEDGAVTPEWIEALRCLRHQPGISAGQFGQKTLSAEETAWANLIKTKMPVWAAMTDSLAIPFRAITPPGTVTILLGNPGGEDAFVYKDSTICFDLNRLHHEYGDALTAINIDRIDRFFAHEFTHVLHKAWRKQHPVELESPFDDALWDCLTEGLGNYRSLSDKWVTENGTLTDHARVVLSRLQPVFVQRISALRHAGDEEAAKLMEGLSMGPFEQKWGALTVALWLAQEAQGDDANLQKWVEAGPEGILTLAQKYLPGELKGTIRNTAERGNTPAAGFD
;
A
#
# COMPACT_ATOMS: atom_id res chain seq x y z
N MET A 1 20.73 61.17 -1.63
CA MET A 1 20.17 60.13 -2.53
C MET A 1 21.30 59.23 -3.03
N LYS A 2 21.60 58.17 -2.25
CA LYS A 2 22.48 57.04 -2.59
C LYS A 2 22.02 55.89 -1.68
N ILE A 3 21.41 54.86 -2.28
CA ILE A 3 20.93 53.66 -1.60
C ILE A 3 22.11 52.69 -1.53
N SER A 4 22.57 52.37 -0.32
CA SER A 4 23.54 51.30 -0.08
C SER A 4 22.77 50.03 0.25
N ARG A 5 23.02 48.97 -0.51
CA ARG A 5 22.43 47.63 -0.34
C ARG A 5 23.06 46.95 0.88
N GLY A 6 22.29 46.83 1.96
CA GLY A 6 22.61 45.98 3.09
C GLY A 6 22.28 44.52 2.77
N VAL A 7 23.30 43.67 2.83
CA VAL A 7 23.20 42.22 2.76
C VAL A 7 22.57 41.72 4.07
N PHE A 8 21.36 41.16 4.00
CA PHE A 8 20.76 40.43 5.11
C PHE A 8 21.21 38.96 5.04
N ILE A 9 22.10 38.58 5.94
CA ILE A 9 22.41 37.17 6.23
C ILE A 9 21.34 36.70 7.22
N ILE A 10 20.38 35.91 6.75
CA ILE A 10 19.45 35.18 7.63
C ILE A 10 20.17 33.89 8.02
N LEU A 11 20.65 33.87 9.27
CA LEU A 11 21.19 32.70 9.94
C LEU A 11 20.01 31.78 10.31
N PHE A 12 19.76 30.73 9.51
CA PHE A 12 18.86 29.66 9.94
C PHE A 12 19.58 28.80 10.96
N LEU A 13 19.18 28.94 12.22
CA LEU A 13 19.49 27.98 13.27
C LEU A 13 18.82 26.66 12.91
N PHE A 14 19.64 25.65 12.61
CA PHE A 14 19.22 24.26 12.59
C PHE A 14 18.79 23.89 14.02
N LEU A 15 17.48 23.82 14.25
CA LEU A 15 16.93 23.03 15.34
C LEU A 15 17.04 21.57 14.91
N GLU A 16 18.05 20.87 15.41
CA GLU A 16 18.07 19.42 15.46
C GLU A 16 16.82 18.96 16.21
N HIS A 17 15.77 18.61 15.46
CA HIS A 17 14.67 17.85 16.01
C HIS A 17 15.23 16.47 16.34
N ASN A 18 15.42 16.23 17.64
CA ASN A 18 15.60 14.91 18.22
C ASN A 18 14.45 14.03 17.73
N SER A 19 14.69 13.35 16.62
CA SER A 19 13.84 12.30 16.10
C SER A 19 14.15 11.12 17.00
N GLN A 20 13.46 11.01 18.14
CA GLN A 20 13.38 9.72 18.81
C GLN A 20 12.91 8.74 17.74
N MET A 21 13.78 7.80 17.39
CA MET A 21 13.55 6.87 16.30
C MET A 21 12.20 6.19 16.53
N PHE A 22 11.22 6.55 15.70
CA PHE A 22 10.01 5.77 15.53
C PHE A 22 10.47 4.36 15.26
N ASN A 23 10.19 3.44 16.20
CA ASN A 23 10.55 2.04 16.06
C ASN A 23 9.29 1.33 15.57
N PRO A 24 9.18 0.98 14.28
CA PRO A 24 8.01 0.27 13.77
C PRO A 24 7.81 -1.05 14.51
N ALA A 25 8.90 -1.69 14.98
CA ALA A 25 8.81 -2.89 15.78
C ALA A 25 8.03 -2.66 17.09
N ALA A 26 8.02 -1.43 17.65
CA ALA A 26 7.18 -1.09 18.80
C ALA A 26 5.69 -0.94 18.42
N LEU A 27 5.38 -0.50 17.20
CA LEU A 27 4.01 -0.49 16.67
C LEU A 27 3.48 -1.91 16.44
N TYR A 28 4.36 -2.84 16.07
CA TYR A 28 4.03 -4.25 15.81
C TYR A 28 4.24 -5.19 17.00
N ALA A 29 4.77 -4.70 18.13
CA ALA A 29 5.07 -5.49 19.34
C ALA A 29 3.84 -5.83 20.19
N GLN A 30 2.68 -6.07 19.57
CA GLN A 30 1.57 -6.69 20.28
C GLN A 30 1.93 -8.13 20.63
N THR A 31 2.04 -8.44 21.92
CA THR A 31 2.33 -9.81 22.40
C THR A 31 1.12 -10.70 22.11
N VAL A 32 1.19 -11.49 21.04
CA VAL A 32 0.15 -12.47 20.73
C VAL A 32 0.27 -13.64 21.71
N LYS A 33 -0.81 -13.96 22.43
CA LYS A 33 -0.87 -15.16 23.29
C LYS A 33 -0.93 -16.40 22.39
N ASN A 34 0.02 -17.31 22.58
CA ASN A 34 0.19 -18.58 21.87
C ASN A 34 -1.12 -19.37 21.72
N GLU A 35 -1.81 -19.20 20.60
CA GLU A 35 -2.87 -20.09 20.13
C GLU A 35 -2.50 -20.53 18.71
N GLY A 36 -1.73 -21.63 18.60
CA GLY A 36 -1.60 -22.41 17.36
C GLY A 36 -1.19 -21.65 16.09
N HIS A 37 -0.22 -20.72 16.17
CA HIS A 37 0.18 -19.91 15.03
C HIS A 37 0.73 -20.75 13.87
N HIS A 38 0.14 -20.58 12.69
CA HIS A 38 0.72 -21.02 11.42
C HIS A 38 1.92 -20.13 11.10
N GLN A 39 3.12 -20.59 11.47
CA GLN A 39 4.35 -19.86 11.19
C GLN A 39 4.58 -19.75 9.67
N VAL A 40 4.52 -18.53 9.15
CA VAL A 40 4.85 -18.24 7.75
C VAL A 40 6.37 -18.32 7.56
N VAL A 41 6.81 -19.13 6.61
CA VAL A 41 8.22 -19.19 6.21
C VAL A 41 8.49 -18.16 5.13
N LEU A 42 9.48 -17.29 5.33
CA LEU A 42 9.95 -16.37 4.29
C LEU A 42 11.14 -16.98 3.54
N ALA A 43 11.03 -17.10 2.21
CA ALA A 43 12.07 -17.67 1.36
C ALA A 43 12.62 -16.61 0.41
N LEU A 44 13.94 -16.34 0.47
CA LEU A 44 14.58 -15.36 -0.42
C LEU A 44 15.01 -16.03 -1.74
N LYS A 45 14.70 -15.39 -2.86
CA LYS A 45 15.16 -15.78 -4.20
C LYS A 45 15.70 -14.57 -4.97
N ASN A 46 16.65 -14.83 -5.85
CA ASN A 46 17.11 -13.84 -6.81
C ASN A 46 16.39 -14.04 -8.14
N GLY A 47 15.83 -12.96 -8.66
CA GLY A 47 15.24 -12.82 -9.98
C GLY A 47 16.27 -12.57 -11.08
N PHE A 48 17.56 -12.69 -10.76
CA PHE A 48 18.70 -12.55 -11.66
C PHE A 48 19.78 -13.60 -11.31
N SER A 49 20.60 -13.96 -12.29
CA SER A 49 21.77 -14.84 -12.12
C SER A 49 23.02 -14.07 -11.69
N GLU A 50 24.09 -14.78 -11.31
CA GLU A 50 25.37 -14.18 -10.90
C GLU A 50 25.99 -13.29 -11.98
N ASP A 51 25.81 -13.66 -13.24
CA ASP A 51 26.27 -12.90 -14.40
C ASP A 51 25.32 -11.76 -14.78
N GLY A 52 24.23 -11.56 -14.03
CA GLY A 52 23.30 -10.44 -14.19
C GLY A 52 22.20 -10.65 -15.24
N ALA A 53 21.98 -11.88 -15.69
CA ALA A 53 20.86 -12.19 -16.59
C ALA A 53 19.56 -12.31 -15.78
N VAL A 54 18.49 -11.71 -16.30
CA VAL A 54 17.17 -11.76 -15.66
C VAL A 54 16.57 -13.17 -15.78
N THR A 55 16.07 -13.70 -14.67
CA THR A 55 15.45 -15.03 -14.63
C THR A 55 14.04 -15.04 -15.24
N PRO A 56 13.56 -16.18 -15.76
CA PRO A 56 12.18 -16.32 -16.21
C PRO A 56 11.13 -15.98 -15.15
N GLU A 57 11.42 -16.26 -13.87
CA GLU A 57 10.52 -15.97 -12.75
C GLU A 57 10.29 -14.46 -12.59
N TRP A 58 11.36 -13.65 -12.69
CA TRP A 58 11.23 -12.19 -12.66
C TRP A 58 10.49 -11.65 -13.90
N ILE A 59 10.79 -12.17 -15.10
CA ILE A 59 10.09 -11.75 -16.32
C ILE A 59 8.59 -11.98 -16.19
N GLU A 60 8.19 -13.13 -15.67
CA GLU A 60 6.77 -13.43 -15.48
C GLU A 60 6.12 -12.51 -14.43
N ALA A 61 6.83 -12.19 -13.35
CA ALA A 61 6.38 -11.20 -12.37
C ALA A 61 6.14 -9.83 -13.03
N LEU A 62 7.04 -9.37 -13.91
CA LEU A 62 6.89 -8.11 -14.64
C LEU A 62 5.73 -8.13 -15.66
N ARG A 63 5.52 -9.24 -16.35
CA ARG A 63 4.38 -9.39 -17.28
C ARG A 63 3.05 -9.27 -16.56
N CYS A 64 2.93 -9.93 -15.40
CA CYS A 64 1.75 -9.83 -14.55
C CYS A 64 1.54 -8.41 -14.06
N LEU A 65 2.58 -7.77 -13.52
CA LEU A 65 2.51 -6.40 -13.01
C LEU A 65 2.04 -5.42 -14.08
N ARG A 66 2.60 -5.49 -15.29
CA ARG A 66 2.34 -4.51 -16.36
C ARG A 66 1.17 -4.88 -17.26
N HIS A 67 0.54 -6.04 -17.05
CA HIS A 67 -0.43 -6.63 -17.98
C HIS A 67 0.08 -6.69 -19.44
N GLN A 68 1.39 -6.92 -19.61
CA GLN A 68 2.08 -6.87 -20.91
C GLN A 68 2.76 -8.21 -21.20
N PRO A 69 2.14 -9.11 -22.00
CA PRO A 69 2.71 -10.43 -22.26
C PRO A 69 4.00 -10.38 -23.10
N GLY A 70 4.24 -9.29 -23.83
CA GLY A 70 5.39 -9.12 -24.73
C GLY A 70 6.73 -8.84 -24.04
N ILE A 71 6.77 -8.75 -22.71
CA ILE A 71 8.03 -8.53 -21.97
C ILE A 71 8.93 -9.76 -22.11
N SER A 72 10.20 -9.59 -22.43
CA SER A 72 11.17 -10.69 -22.58
C SER A 72 12.54 -10.34 -22.01
N ALA A 73 13.31 -11.36 -21.61
CA ALA A 73 14.64 -11.17 -21.02
C ALA A 73 15.59 -10.35 -21.90
N GLY A 74 15.48 -10.48 -23.23
CA GLY A 74 16.31 -9.74 -24.18
C GLY A 74 16.14 -8.21 -24.12
N GLN A 75 15.06 -7.70 -23.49
CA GLN A 75 14.83 -6.27 -23.32
C GLN A 75 15.63 -5.64 -22.17
N PHE A 76 16.10 -6.43 -21.21
CA PHE A 76 16.72 -5.93 -19.98
C PHE A 76 18.25 -5.94 -20.01
N GLY A 77 18.85 -6.52 -21.04
CA GLY A 77 20.30 -6.73 -21.11
C GLY A 77 20.82 -7.62 -19.98
N GLN A 78 22.12 -7.84 -19.96
CA GLN A 78 22.81 -8.54 -18.90
C GLN A 78 23.52 -7.50 -18.02
N LYS A 79 23.11 -7.40 -16.75
CA LYS A 79 23.60 -6.37 -15.83
C LYS A 79 23.77 -6.95 -14.43
N THR A 80 25.01 -7.03 -13.97
CA THR A 80 25.31 -7.33 -12.55
C THR A 80 24.87 -6.18 -11.66
N LEU A 81 24.50 -6.47 -10.41
CA LEU A 81 24.12 -5.43 -9.45
C LEU A 81 25.25 -4.40 -9.28
N SER A 82 24.88 -3.12 -9.20
CA SER A 82 25.80 -2.10 -8.69
C SER A 82 26.09 -2.28 -7.20
N ALA A 83 27.04 -1.52 -6.64
CA ALA A 83 27.31 -1.54 -5.20
C ALA A 83 26.08 -1.11 -4.38
N GLU A 84 25.33 -0.13 -4.88
CA GLU A 84 24.12 0.40 -4.26
C GLU A 84 22.96 -0.60 -4.33
N GLU A 85 22.76 -1.24 -5.49
CA GLU A 85 21.76 -2.30 -5.66
C GLU A 85 22.09 -3.52 -4.78
N THR A 86 23.38 -3.85 -4.63
CA THR A 86 23.87 -4.89 -3.71
C THR A 86 23.61 -4.52 -2.25
N ALA A 87 23.76 -3.24 -1.87
CA ALA A 87 23.45 -2.77 -0.52
C ALA A 87 21.97 -2.95 -0.18
N TRP A 88 21.06 -2.64 -1.12
CA TRP A 88 19.63 -2.92 -0.96
C TRP A 88 19.32 -4.41 -0.81
N ALA A 89 19.92 -5.27 -1.65
CA ALA A 89 19.75 -6.72 -1.56
C ALA A 89 20.20 -7.26 -0.20
N ASN A 90 21.34 -6.78 0.29
CA ASN A 90 21.86 -7.13 1.61
C ASN A 90 20.97 -6.63 2.74
N LEU A 91 20.47 -5.40 2.67
CA LEU A 91 19.51 -4.88 3.64
C LEU A 91 18.29 -5.79 3.73
N ILE A 92 17.65 -6.09 2.60
CA ILE A 92 16.48 -6.99 2.55
C ILE A 92 16.80 -8.34 3.19
N LYS A 93 17.94 -8.94 2.83
CA LYS A 93 18.39 -10.20 3.44
C LYS A 93 18.51 -10.13 4.97
N THR A 94 19.05 -9.02 5.50
CA THR A 94 19.17 -8.83 6.95
C THR A 94 17.83 -8.58 7.65
N LYS A 95 16.83 -8.08 6.92
CA LYS A 95 15.48 -7.81 7.44
C LYS A 95 14.58 -9.05 7.48
N MET A 96 14.90 -10.10 6.71
CA MET A 96 14.12 -11.34 6.67
C MET A 96 13.69 -11.90 8.05
N PRO A 97 14.56 -11.97 9.07
CA PRO A 97 14.15 -12.46 10.39
C PRO A 97 13.17 -11.53 11.11
N VAL A 98 13.33 -10.21 10.92
CA VAL A 98 12.42 -9.20 11.48
C VAL A 98 11.05 -9.33 10.84
N TRP A 99 11.00 -9.43 9.52
CA TRP A 99 9.77 -9.60 8.77
C TRP A 99 9.04 -10.89 9.11
N ALA A 100 9.78 -12.00 9.28
CA ALA A 100 9.20 -13.26 9.72
C ALA A 100 8.49 -13.09 11.07
N ALA A 101 9.11 -12.39 12.03
CA ALA A 101 8.50 -12.09 13.33
C ALA A 101 7.32 -11.11 13.26
N MET A 102 7.25 -10.26 12.22
CA MET A 102 6.12 -9.34 12.00
C MET A 102 4.88 -10.04 11.46
N THR A 103 5.01 -11.21 10.80
CA THR A 103 3.90 -11.84 10.06
C THR A 103 2.66 -12.10 10.93
N ASP A 104 2.84 -12.59 12.16
CA ASP A 104 1.72 -12.85 13.09
C ASP A 104 0.97 -11.57 13.46
N SER A 105 1.71 -10.48 13.68
CA SER A 105 1.14 -9.16 14.01
C SER A 105 0.36 -8.60 12.82
N LEU A 106 0.93 -8.68 11.61
CA LEU A 106 0.26 -8.24 10.38
C LEU A 106 -0.99 -9.07 10.04
N ALA A 107 -1.05 -10.32 10.49
CA ALA A 107 -2.20 -11.22 10.29
C ALA A 107 -3.37 -10.96 11.25
N ILE A 108 -3.22 -10.09 12.27
CA ILE A 108 -4.28 -9.82 13.26
C ILE A 108 -5.63 -9.43 12.62
N PRO A 109 -5.70 -8.54 11.61
CA PRO A 109 -6.96 -8.21 10.94
C PRO A 109 -7.57 -9.38 10.13
N PHE A 110 -6.79 -10.43 9.87
CA PHE A 110 -7.11 -11.52 8.93
C PHE A 110 -7.29 -12.87 9.64
N ARG A 111 -7.59 -12.89 10.95
CA ARG A 111 -7.65 -14.12 11.77
C ARG A 111 -8.58 -15.21 11.26
N ALA A 112 -9.56 -14.88 10.42
CA ALA A 112 -10.49 -15.85 9.84
C ALA A 112 -9.89 -16.70 8.71
N ILE A 113 -8.64 -16.44 8.30
CA ILE A 113 -7.99 -17.15 7.18
C ILE A 113 -6.71 -17.85 7.62
N THR A 114 -6.26 -18.80 6.82
CA THR A 114 -4.93 -19.39 6.96
C THR A 114 -3.96 -18.66 6.01
N PRO A 115 -2.93 -17.97 6.52
CA PRO A 115 -1.89 -17.40 5.68
C PRO A 115 -1.18 -18.49 4.86
N PRO A 116 -0.57 -18.14 3.71
CA PRO A 116 0.26 -19.09 2.99
C PRO A 116 1.43 -19.56 3.87
N GLY A 117 1.67 -20.87 3.92
CA GLY A 117 2.77 -21.42 4.73
C GLY A 117 4.17 -20.96 4.29
N THR A 118 4.31 -20.50 3.05
CA THR A 118 5.55 -19.89 2.56
C THR A 118 5.24 -18.66 1.72
N VAL A 119 5.95 -17.57 2.00
CA VAL A 119 6.00 -16.37 1.16
C VAL A 119 7.40 -16.22 0.59
N THR A 120 7.48 -16.09 -0.73
CA THR A 120 8.75 -15.87 -1.43
C THR A 120 9.03 -14.38 -1.51
N ILE A 121 10.24 -13.97 -1.13
CA ILE A 121 10.79 -12.64 -1.40
C ILE A 121 11.66 -12.76 -2.65
N LEU A 122 11.23 -12.16 -3.75
CA LEU A 122 11.91 -12.22 -5.05
C LEU A 122 12.61 -10.88 -5.33
N LEU A 123 13.95 -10.89 -5.35
CA LEU A 123 14.76 -9.70 -5.65
C LEU A 123 14.97 -9.57 -7.15
N GLY A 124 14.50 -8.50 -7.76
CA GLY A 124 14.65 -8.23 -9.18
C GLY A 124 15.55 -7.04 -9.49
N ASN A 125 16.00 -6.98 -10.74
CA ASN A 125 16.73 -5.86 -11.33
C ASN A 125 16.79 -6.07 -12.85
N PRO A 126 16.21 -5.22 -13.72
CA PRO A 126 15.34 -4.06 -13.46
C PRO A 126 13.87 -4.32 -13.90
N GLY A 127 13.00 -3.32 -13.79
CA GLY A 127 11.76 -3.20 -14.55
C GLY A 127 10.43 -3.23 -13.78
N GLY A 128 10.45 -3.25 -12.45
CA GLY A 128 9.27 -3.26 -11.59
C GLY A 128 8.92 -1.91 -10.96
N GLU A 129 7.95 -1.97 -10.07
CA GLU A 129 7.74 -0.99 -9.00
C GLU A 129 8.73 -1.25 -7.85
N ASP A 130 8.79 -0.35 -6.88
CA ASP A 130 9.66 -0.49 -5.69
C ASP A 130 9.41 -1.82 -4.97
N ALA A 131 8.15 -2.16 -4.74
CA ALA A 131 7.70 -3.49 -4.32
C ALA A 131 6.34 -3.83 -4.93
N PHE A 132 6.00 -5.11 -5.06
CA PHE A 132 4.67 -5.56 -5.50
C PHE A 132 4.43 -7.05 -5.20
N VAL A 133 3.17 -7.46 -5.05
CA VAL A 133 2.82 -8.90 -4.96
C VAL A 133 2.62 -9.54 -6.33
N TYR A 134 3.44 -10.56 -6.63
CA TYR A 134 3.27 -11.48 -7.73
C TYR A 134 2.56 -12.77 -7.29
N LYS A 135 1.54 -13.20 -8.05
CA LYS A 135 0.66 -14.34 -7.71
C LYS A 135 0.09 -14.19 -6.29
N ASP A 136 0.03 -15.27 -5.53
CA ASP A 136 -0.64 -15.34 -4.24
C ASP A 136 0.30 -15.24 -3.04
N SER A 137 1.60 -15.42 -3.23
CA SER A 137 2.55 -15.56 -2.12
C SER A 137 3.99 -15.14 -2.48
N THR A 138 4.17 -14.32 -3.51
CA THR A 138 5.50 -13.77 -3.84
C THR A 138 5.48 -12.26 -3.70
N ILE A 139 6.35 -11.72 -2.87
CA ILE A 139 6.61 -10.28 -2.75
C ILE A 139 7.88 -10.00 -3.53
N CYS A 140 7.77 -9.12 -4.52
CA CYS A 140 8.85 -8.69 -5.38
C CYS A 140 9.43 -7.38 -4.87
N PHE A 141 10.76 -7.23 -4.94
CA PHE A 141 11.45 -5.94 -4.72
C PHE A 141 12.34 -5.66 -5.93
N ASP A 142 12.18 -4.49 -6.56
CA ASP A 142 13.09 -4.05 -7.62
C ASP A 142 14.23 -3.21 -7.01
N LEU A 143 15.43 -3.80 -6.98
CA LEU A 143 16.62 -3.17 -6.40
C LEU A 143 17.04 -1.90 -7.14
N ASN A 144 16.86 -1.86 -8.46
CA ASN A 144 17.19 -0.68 -9.26
C ASN A 144 16.22 0.45 -8.96
N ARG A 145 14.93 0.15 -8.84
CA ARG A 145 13.91 1.14 -8.47
C ARG A 145 14.13 1.67 -7.05
N LEU A 146 14.39 0.79 -6.08
CA LEU A 146 14.67 1.18 -4.71
C LEU A 146 15.85 2.15 -4.62
N HIS A 147 16.95 1.84 -5.31
CA HIS A 147 18.10 2.74 -5.37
C HIS A 147 17.77 4.06 -6.09
N HIS A 148 17.10 4.01 -7.24
CA HIS A 148 16.82 5.20 -8.04
C HIS A 148 15.91 6.21 -7.31
N GLU A 149 14.88 5.73 -6.63
CA GLU A 149 13.89 6.58 -5.96
C GLU A 149 14.33 7.01 -4.55
N TYR A 150 15.08 6.16 -3.85
CA TYR A 150 15.33 6.35 -2.42
C TYR A 150 16.81 6.48 -2.04
N GLY A 151 17.74 6.26 -2.99
CA GLY A 151 19.18 6.41 -2.76
C GLY A 151 19.77 5.31 -1.88
N ASP A 152 20.60 5.71 -0.92
CA ASP A 152 21.40 4.82 -0.07
C ASP A 152 20.53 3.97 0.87
N ALA A 153 20.60 2.65 0.73
CA ALA A 153 19.88 1.66 1.52
C ALA A 153 20.10 1.81 3.04
N LEU A 154 21.30 2.22 3.47
CA LEU A 154 21.70 2.18 4.88
C LEU A 154 21.28 3.42 5.68
N THR A 155 20.58 4.37 5.07
CA THR A 155 20.00 5.49 5.81
C THR A 155 18.91 5.01 6.76
N ALA A 156 18.79 5.63 7.94
CA ALA A 156 17.78 5.26 8.93
C ALA A 156 16.35 5.27 8.34
N ILE A 157 16.06 6.23 7.46
CA ILE A 157 14.78 6.35 6.76
C ILE A 157 14.53 5.15 5.85
N ASN A 158 15.54 4.66 5.12
CA ASN A 158 15.39 3.53 4.20
C ASN A 158 15.31 2.18 4.93
N ILE A 159 16.01 2.05 6.05
CA ILE A 159 15.92 0.88 6.94
C ILE A 159 14.50 0.70 7.48
N ASP A 160 13.80 1.78 7.80
CA ASP A 160 12.41 1.77 8.25
C ASP A 160 11.42 1.67 7.07
N ARG A 161 11.70 2.35 5.94
CA ARG A 161 10.90 2.28 4.72
C ARG A 161 10.75 0.86 4.18
N ILE A 162 11.82 0.07 4.17
CA ILE A 162 11.76 -1.29 3.63
C ILE A 162 10.88 -2.22 4.49
N ASP A 163 10.80 -1.97 5.81
CA ASP A 163 9.89 -2.71 6.70
C ASP A 163 8.42 -2.36 6.39
N ARG A 164 8.14 -1.09 6.08
CA ARG A 164 6.79 -0.66 5.64
C ARG A 164 6.42 -1.25 4.28
N PHE A 165 7.34 -1.30 3.32
CA PHE A 165 7.08 -1.94 2.03
C PHE A 165 6.77 -3.43 2.21
N PHE A 166 7.55 -4.15 3.02
CA PHE A 166 7.21 -5.53 3.34
C PHE A 166 5.82 -5.65 3.98
N ALA A 167 5.50 -4.83 4.98
CA ALA A 167 4.20 -4.87 5.67
C ALA A 167 3.02 -4.59 4.72
N HIS A 168 3.20 -3.63 3.81
CA HIS A 168 2.25 -3.30 2.75
C HIS A 168 1.99 -4.51 1.84
N GLU A 169 3.04 -5.07 1.24
CA GLU A 169 2.91 -6.18 0.31
C GLU A 169 2.44 -7.47 0.99
N PHE A 170 2.87 -7.73 2.22
CA PHE A 170 2.40 -8.87 2.98
C PHE A 170 0.91 -8.74 3.33
N THR A 171 0.42 -7.52 3.56
CA THR A 171 -1.02 -7.27 3.73
C THR A 171 -1.81 -7.62 2.46
N HIS A 172 -1.27 -7.35 1.27
CA HIS A 172 -1.87 -7.82 0.02
C HIS A 172 -1.85 -9.35 -0.12
N VAL A 173 -0.78 -10.02 0.30
CA VAL A 173 -0.74 -11.50 0.35
C VAL A 173 -1.87 -12.05 1.22
N LEU A 174 -2.06 -11.48 2.43
CA LEU A 174 -3.14 -11.87 3.33
C LEU A 174 -4.52 -11.58 2.75
N HIS A 175 -4.71 -10.40 2.13
CA HIS A 175 -5.99 -10.04 1.53
C HIS A 175 -6.34 -10.91 0.31
N LYS A 176 -5.35 -11.30 -0.50
CA LYS A 176 -5.53 -12.28 -1.59
C LYS A 176 -5.92 -13.66 -1.04
N ALA A 177 -5.28 -14.12 0.03
CA ALA A 177 -5.66 -15.36 0.71
C ALA A 177 -7.09 -15.29 1.27
N TRP A 178 -7.48 -14.13 1.80
CA TRP A 178 -8.85 -13.89 2.25
C TRP A 178 -9.87 -13.96 1.11
N ARG A 179 -9.59 -13.31 -0.03
CA ARG A 179 -10.47 -13.34 -1.22
C ARG A 179 -10.71 -14.76 -1.76
N LYS A 180 -9.72 -15.66 -1.63
CA LYS A 180 -9.89 -17.06 -2.06
C LYS A 180 -10.92 -17.83 -1.22
N GLN A 181 -11.05 -17.47 0.06
CA GLN A 181 -11.99 -18.10 0.98
C GLN A 181 -13.35 -17.37 1.02
N HIS A 182 -13.35 -16.10 0.60
CA HIS A 182 -14.52 -15.23 0.54
C HIS A 182 -14.62 -14.65 -0.88
N PRO A 183 -15.13 -15.42 -1.86
CA PRO A 183 -15.26 -14.95 -3.22
C PRO A 183 -16.14 -13.69 -3.25
N VAL A 184 -15.58 -12.61 -3.80
CA VAL A 184 -16.28 -11.36 -4.05
C VAL A 184 -16.49 -11.23 -5.55
N GLU A 185 -17.74 -11.13 -5.97
CA GLU A 185 -18.13 -10.83 -7.34
C GLU A 185 -17.96 -9.33 -7.57
N LEU A 186 -17.16 -8.98 -8.58
CA LEU A 186 -16.93 -7.60 -9.00
C LEU A 186 -17.57 -7.47 -10.38
N GLU A 187 -18.80 -6.97 -10.42
CA GLU A 187 -19.63 -6.98 -11.63
C GLU A 187 -19.57 -5.65 -12.40
N SER A 188 -18.99 -4.62 -11.78
CA SER A 188 -18.94 -3.27 -12.34
C SER A 188 -17.64 -2.54 -11.99
N PRO A 189 -17.28 -1.49 -12.74
CA PRO A 189 -16.17 -0.63 -12.38
C PRO A 189 -16.31 0.04 -11.00
N PHE A 190 -17.54 0.19 -10.51
CA PHE A 190 -17.81 0.65 -9.15
C PHE A 190 -17.34 -0.37 -8.12
N ASP A 191 -17.65 -1.66 -8.32
CA ASP A 191 -17.23 -2.74 -7.41
C ASP A 191 -15.71 -2.90 -7.43
N ASP A 192 -15.10 -2.84 -8.63
CA ASP A 192 -13.64 -2.85 -8.79
C ASP A 192 -12.99 -1.69 -8.04
N ALA A 193 -13.56 -0.49 -8.11
CA ALA A 193 -13.03 0.67 -7.40
C ALA A 193 -13.11 0.53 -5.88
N LEU A 194 -14.22 0.01 -5.35
CA LEU A 194 -14.36 -0.25 -3.91
C LEU A 194 -13.40 -1.35 -3.45
N TRP A 195 -13.22 -2.41 -4.25
CA TRP A 195 -12.28 -3.47 -3.99
C TRP A 195 -10.82 -2.98 -3.98
N ASP A 196 -10.44 -2.16 -4.96
CA ASP A 196 -9.11 -1.56 -5.04
C ASP A 196 -8.87 -0.56 -3.91
N CYS A 197 -9.87 0.29 -3.60
CA CYS A 197 -9.86 1.17 -2.42
C CYS A 197 -9.56 0.41 -1.14
N LEU A 198 -10.21 -0.74 -0.92
CA LEU A 198 -9.97 -1.57 0.25
C LEU A 198 -8.58 -2.21 0.23
N THR A 199 -8.23 -2.86 -0.88
CA THR A 199 -6.96 -3.60 -1.02
C THR A 199 -5.77 -2.68 -0.80
N GLU A 200 -5.72 -1.59 -1.56
CA GLU A 200 -4.65 -0.60 -1.53
C GLU A 200 -4.74 0.32 -0.31
N GLY A 201 -5.93 0.51 0.26
CA GLY A 201 -6.12 1.20 1.53
C GLY A 201 -5.52 0.45 2.71
N LEU A 202 -5.72 -0.87 2.77
CA LEU A 202 -5.11 -1.74 3.77
C LEU A 202 -3.58 -1.77 3.63
N GLY A 203 -3.07 -1.86 2.39
CA GLY A 203 -1.65 -1.73 2.11
C GLY A 203 -1.11 -0.37 2.57
N ASN A 204 -1.69 0.74 2.07
CA ASN A 204 -1.21 2.08 2.38
C ASN A 204 -1.31 2.43 3.87
N TYR A 205 -2.25 1.84 4.61
CA TYR A 205 -2.29 1.95 6.07
C TYR A 205 -0.96 1.49 6.71
N ARG A 206 -0.35 0.42 6.21
CA ARG A 206 0.99 -0.05 6.64
C ARG A 206 2.13 0.87 6.21
N SER A 207 1.90 1.69 5.20
CA SER A 207 2.87 2.64 4.66
C SER A 207 2.83 4.01 5.34
N LEU A 208 1.87 4.26 6.24
CA LEU A 208 1.77 5.53 6.95
C LEU A 208 2.95 5.70 7.92
N SER A 209 3.69 6.81 7.77
CA SER A 209 4.73 7.24 8.71
C SER A 209 4.19 8.27 9.73
N ASP A 210 5.08 8.73 10.62
CA ASP A 210 4.86 9.83 11.58
C ASP A 210 4.34 11.14 10.97
N LYS A 211 4.62 11.38 9.68
CA LYS A 211 4.05 12.48 8.89
C LYS A 211 2.52 12.39 8.79
N TRP A 212 1.95 11.18 8.83
CA TRP A 212 0.54 10.92 8.58
C TRP A 212 -0.26 10.64 9.86
N VAL A 213 0.34 9.88 10.77
CA VAL A 213 -0.30 9.40 12.00
C VAL A 213 0.64 9.58 13.17
N THR A 214 0.09 9.95 14.33
CA THR A 214 0.83 9.96 15.59
C THR A 214 0.95 8.54 16.15
N GLU A 215 1.83 8.36 17.14
CA GLU A 215 2.00 7.06 17.82
C GLU A 215 0.69 6.50 18.41
N ASN A 216 -0.26 7.37 18.78
CA ASN A 216 -1.57 6.99 19.31
C ASN A 216 -2.62 6.75 18.21
N GLY A 217 -2.22 6.62 16.95
CA GLY A 217 -3.12 6.40 15.80
C GLY A 217 -3.97 7.61 15.41
N THR A 218 -3.66 8.81 15.90
CA THR A 218 -4.40 10.02 15.52
C THR A 218 -3.82 10.65 14.27
N LEU A 219 -4.67 11.14 13.36
CA LEU A 219 -4.19 11.87 12.16
C LEU A 219 -3.48 13.17 12.52
N THR A 220 -2.32 13.41 11.90
CA THR A 220 -1.58 14.68 11.95
C THR A 220 -2.32 15.79 11.21
N ASP A 221 -1.91 17.04 11.41
CA ASP A 221 -2.46 18.18 10.65
C ASP A 221 -2.22 18.03 9.15
N HIS A 222 -1.04 17.55 8.76
CA HIS A 222 -0.73 17.26 7.36
C HIS A 222 -1.73 16.25 6.77
N ALA A 223 -1.96 15.13 7.46
CA ALA A 223 -2.92 14.12 7.01
C ALA A 223 -4.35 14.67 6.91
N ARG A 224 -4.79 15.50 7.86
CA ARG A 224 -6.13 16.12 7.83
C ARG A 224 -6.29 17.07 6.64
N VAL A 225 -5.27 17.85 6.32
CA VAL A 225 -5.27 18.74 5.14
C VAL A 225 -5.35 17.92 3.86
N VAL A 226 -4.54 16.86 3.73
CA VAL A 226 -4.59 15.99 2.56
C VAL A 226 -5.95 15.29 2.45
N LEU A 227 -6.46 14.71 3.55
CA LEU A 227 -7.75 14.01 3.56
C LEU A 227 -8.90 14.94 3.13
N SER A 228 -8.94 16.18 3.62
CA SER A 228 -10.00 17.13 3.24
C SER A 228 -9.99 17.49 1.75
N ARG A 229 -8.82 17.42 1.08
CA ARG A 229 -8.69 17.56 -0.38
C ARG A 229 -9.13 16.30 -1.13
N LEU A 230 -8.81 15.12 -0.62
CA LEU A 230 -9.11 13.85 -1.29
C LEU A 230 -10.59 13.45 -1.16
N GLN A 231 -11.25 13.74 -0.03
CA GLN A 231 -12.64 13.34 0.22
C GLN A 231 -13.65 13.79 -0.85
N PRO A 232 -13.64 15.05 -1.34
CA PRO A 232 -14.50 15.45 -2.45
C PRO A 232 -14.23 14.66 -3.74
N VAL A 233 -12.96 14.41 -4.06
CA VAL A 233 -12.56 13.66 -5.26
C VAL A 233 -13.03 12.20 -5.16
N PHE A 234 -12.85 11.58 -3.99
CA PHE A 234 -13.36 10.26 -3.68
C PHE A 234 -14.85 10.15 -3.93
N VAL A 235 -15.66 11.03 -3.34
CA VAL A 235 -17.13 10.99 -3.48
C VAL A 235 -17.56 11.21 -4.91
N GLN A 236 -16.96 12.18 -5.60
CA GLN A 236 -17.26 12.48 -6.99
C GLN A 236 -16.99 11.27 -7.90
N ARG A 237 -15.80 10.67 -7.81
CA ARG A 237 -15.39 9.57 -8.69
C ARG A 237 -16.12 8.27 -8.40
N ILE A 238 -16.24 7.88 -7.12
CA ILE A 238 -17.01 6.70 -6.71
C ILE A 238 -18.46 6.82 -7.14
N SER A 239 -19.07 8.00 -7.02
CA SER A 239 -20.46 8.19 -7.46
C SER A 239 -20.63 8.13 -8.98
N ALA A 240 -19.67 8.66 -9.74
CA ALA A 240 -19.69 8.60 -11.20
C ALA A 240 -19.48 7.17 -11.73
N LEU A 241 -18.60 6.39 -11.10
CA LEU A 241 -18.28 5.01 -11.51
C LEU A 241 -19.50 4.09 -11.54
N ARG A 242 -20.54 4.36 -10.75
CA ARG A 242 -21.77 3.55 -10.73
C ARG A 242 -22.52 3.50 -12.06
N HIS A 243 -22.32 4.50 -12.91
CA HIS A 243 -23.02 4.63 -14.19
C HIS A 243 -22.04 4.73 -15.37
N ALA A 244 -20.75 4.60 -15.11
CA ALA A 244 -19.72 4.74 -16.12
C ALA A 244 -19.63 3.48 -17.00
N GLY A 245 -19.49 3.68 -18.31
CA GLY A 245 -18.99 2.63 -19.20
C GLY A 245 -17.47 2.53 -19.14
N ASP A 246 -16.89 1.49 -19.74
CA ASP A 246 -15.47 1.12 -19.61
C ASP A 246 -14.48 2.27 -19.85
N GLU A 247 -14.66 3.08 -20.91
CA GLU A 247 -13.74 4.18 -21.23
C GLU A 247 -13.79 5.32 -20.20
N GLU A 248 -14.99 5.65 -19.72
CA GLU A 248 -15.17 6.66 -18.69
C GLU A 248 -14.66 6.15 -17.34
N ALA A 249 -14.94 4.88 -17.03
CA ALA A 249 -14.45 4.22 -15.84
C ALA A 249 -12.91 4.25 -15.77
N ALA A 250 -12.22 3.92 -16.86
CA ALA A 250 -10.76 3.96 -16.92
C ALA A 250 -10.20 5.35 -16.51
N LYS A 251 -10.80 6.44 -17.01
CA LYS A 251 -10.42 7.82 -16.65
C LYS A 251 -10.75 8.15 -15.19
N LEU A 252 -11.91 7.70 -14.70
CA LEU A 252 -12.33 7.89 -13.31
C LEU A 252 -11.43 7.14 -12.33
N MET A 253 -10.88 5.99 -12.73
CA MET A 253 -9.96 5.15 -11.93
C MET A 253 -8.53 5.70 -11.86
N GLU A 254 -8.14 6.65 -12.72
CA GLU A 254 -6.78 7.22 -12.71
C GLU A 254 -6.43 7.83 -11.34
N GLY A 255 -5.30 7.43 -10.76
CA GLY A 255 -4.86 7.93 -9.45
C GLY A 255 -5.67 7.40 -8.27
N LEU A 256 -6.47 6.34 -8.45
CA LEU A 256 -7.21 5.68 -7.37
C LEU A 256 -6.26 5.17 -6.27
N SER A 257 -5.30 4.35 -6.69
CA SER A 257 -4.30 3.67 -5.87
C SER A 257 -2.86 3.95 -6.34
N MET A 258 -2.69 4.53 -7.52
CA MET A 258 -1.40 4.73 -8.17
C MET A 258 -0.98 6.22 -8.22
N GLY A 259 0.31 6.45 -8.44
CA GLY A 259 0.89 7.80 -8.56
C GLY A 259 1.40 8.37 -7.22
N PRO A 260 1.65 9.69 -7.14
CA PRO A 260 2.18 10.33 -5.94
C PRO A 260 1.31 10.03 -4.72
N PHE A 261 1.92 9.62 -3.61
CA PHE A 261 1.21 9.11 -2.43
C PHE A 261 0.09 10.07 -1.95
N GLU A 262 0.35 11.38 -1.88
CA GLU A 262 -0.62 12.39 -1.43
C GLU A 262 -1.77 12.69 -2.42
N GLN A 263 -1.75 12.05 -3.59
CA GLN A 263 -2.73 12.21 -4.67
C GLN A 263 -3.58 10.96 -4.91
N LYS A 264 -3.26 9.83 -4.25
CA LYS A 264 -4.02 8.57 -4.33
C LYS A 264 -5.42 8.75 -3.75
N TRP A 265 -6.42 9.08 -4.56
CA TRP A 265 -7.70 9.60 -4.07
C TRP A 265 -8.57 8.55 -3.38
N GLY A 266 -8.40 7.26 -3.71
CA GLY A 266 -9.09 6.16 -3.02
C GLY A 266 -8.25 5.56 -1.92
N ALA A 267 -7.11 4.99 -2.29
CA ALA A 267 -6.30 4.19 -1.38
C ALA A 267 -5.79 5.00 -0.18
N LEU A 268 -5.32 6.24 -0.35
CA LEU A 268 -4.87 7.06 0.80
C LEU A 268 -6.06 7.52 1.64
N THR A 269 -7.19 7.88 1.02
CA THR A 269 -8.42 8.24 1.75
C THR A 269 -8.84 7.11 2.69
N VAL A 270 -8.90 5.88 2.18
CA VAL A 270 -9.25 4.70 2.97
C VAL A 270 -8.20 4.40 4.04
N ALA A 271 -6.90 4.45 3.71
CA ALA A 271 -5.82 4.24 4.68
C ALA A 271 -5.93 5.19 5.90
N LEU A 272 -6.26 6.46 5.67
CA LEU A 272 -6.43 7.46 6.74
C LEU A 272 -7.72 7.26 7.55
N TRP A 273 -8.76 6.67 6.98
CA TRP A 273 -9.93 6.23 7.74
C TRP A 273 -9.61 4.98 8.57
N LEU A 274 -8.94 4.00 8.00
CA LEU A 274 -8.50 2.79 8.70
C LEU A 274 -7.57 3.13 9.88
N ALA A 275 -6.67 4.10 9.73
CA ALA A 275 -5.85 4.56 10.84
C ALA A 275 -6.67 5.08 12.04
N GLN A 276 -7.76 5.81 11.76
CA GLN A 276 -8.68 6.28 12.80
C GLN A 276 -9.53 5.16 13.40
N GLU A 277 -9.75 4.07 12.67
CA GLU A 277 -10.46 2.89 13.13
C GLU A 277 -9.58 1.97 13.98
N ALA A 278 -8.32 1.81 13.61
CA ALA A 278 -7.35 1.01 14.34
C ALA A 278 -7.19 1.56 15.77
N GLN A 279 -7.06 2.88 15.93
CA GLN A 279 -6.77 3.52 17.23
C GLN A 279 -5.52 2.91 17.92
N GLY A 280 -4.53 2.47 17.13
CA GLY A 280 -3.34 1.78 17.61
C GLY A 280 -3.53 0.27 17.87
N ASP A 281 -4.72 -0.29 17.60
CA ASP A 281 -5.00 -1.72 17.70
C ASP A 281 -5.55 -2.28 16.38
N ASP A 282 -4.72 -3.06 15.70
CA ASP A 282 -5.07 -3.69 14.42
C ASP A 282 -6.22 -4.69 14.52
N ALA A 283 -6.55 -5.21 15.71
CA ALA A 283 -7.72 -6.07 15.88
C ALA A 283 -9.02 -5.34 15.49
N ASN A 284 -9.06 -4.01 15.64
CA ASN A 284 -10.21 -3.19 15.25
C ASN A 284 -10.43 -3.14 13.72
N LEU A 285 -9.43 -3.55 12.93
CA LEU A 285 -9.52 -3.57 11.47
C LEU A 285 -10.22 -4.82 10.92
N GLN A 286 -10.36 -5.88 11.73
CA GLN A 286 -10.95 -7.15 11.30
C GLN A 286 -12.33 -6.96 10.66
N LYS A 287 -13.21 -6.17 11.30
CA LYS A 287 -14.56 -5.89 10.78
C LYS A 287 -14.56 -5.23 9.40
N TRP A 288 -13.52 -4.48 9.05
CA TRP A 288 -13.40 -3.82 7.74
C TRP A 288 -12.89 -4.75 6.67
N VAL A 289 -11.98 -5.67 7.03
CA VAL A 289 -11.57 -6.78 6.15
C VAL A 289 -12.76 -7.67 5.86
N GLU A 290 -13.51 -8.08 6.88
CA GLU A 290 -14.67 -8.97 6.76
C GLU A 290 -15.83 -8.34 5.96
N ALA A 291 -16.01 -7.02 6.05
CA ALA A 291 -17.04 -6.32 5.30
C ALA A 291 -16.77 -6.25 3.78
N GLY A 292 -15.53 -6.52 3.33
CA GLY A 292 -15.17 -6.42 1.92
C GLY A 292 -15.41 -5.02 1.34
N PRO A 293 -15.67 -4.90 0.01
CA PRO A 293 -15.91 -3.61 -0.66
C PRO A 293 -16.95 -2.71 0.01
N GLU A 294 -18.03 -3.28 0.53
CA GLU A 294 -19.11 -2.56 1.21
C GLU A 294 -18.64 -1.85 2.50
N GLY A 295 -17.56 -2.35 3.11
CA GLY A 295 -16.88 -1.69 4.22
C GLY A 295 -16.45 -0.27 3.88
N ILE A 296 -16.09 0.00 2.62
CA ILE A 296 -15.66 1.33 2.15
C ILE A 296 -16.82 2.33 2.18
N LEU A 297 -18.02 1.92 1.76
CA LEU A 297 -19.20 2.78 1.83
C LEU A 297 -19.59 3.08 3.28
N THR A 298 -19.43 2.11 4.17
CA THR A 298 -19.66 2.29 5.60
C THR A 298 -18.65 3.26 6.23
N LEU A 299 -17.36 3.14 5.89
CA LEU A 299 -16.32 4.11 6.30
C LEU A 299 -16.65 5.51 5.77
N ALA A 300 -17.06 5.62 4.51
CA ALA A 300 -17.46 6.89 3.91
C ALA A 300 -18.66 7.51 4.66
N GLN A 301 -19.68 6.73 5.02
CA GLN A 301 -20.80 7.20 5.84
C GLN A 301 -20.35 7.67 7.23
N LYS A 302 -19.29 7.09 7.80
CA LYS A 302 -18.77 7.52 9.10
C LYS A 302 -18.00 8.84 9.00
N TYR A 303 -17.03 8.91 8.08
CA TYR A 303 -15.98 9.93 8.10
C TYR A 303 -16.18 11.11 7.12
N LEU A 304 -17.08 11.01 6.15
CA LEU A 304 -17.35 12.15 5.26
C LEU A 304 -18.12 13.28 5.98
N PRO A 305 -17.83 14.55 5.66
CA PRO A 305 -18.63 15.69 6.13
C PRO A 305 -20.04 15.67 5.51
N GLY A 306 -20.97 16.42 6.12
CA GLY A 306 -22.42 16.30 5.89
C GLY A 306 -22.88 16.23 4.43
N GLU A 307 -22.51 17.20 3.59
CA GLU A 307 -22.93 17.22 2.18
C GLU A 307 -22.38 16.02 1.39
N LEU A 308 -21.10 15.71 1.57
CA LEU A 308 -20.44 14.57 0.92
C LEU A 308 -21.06 13.22 1.35
N LYS A 309 -21.45 13.12 2.62
CA LYS A 309 -22.14 11.94 3.19
C LYS A 309 -23.50 11.70 2.54
N GLY A 310 -24.26 12.77 2.27
CA GLY A 310 -25.54 12.70 1.56
C GLY A 310 -25.38 12.15 0.14
N THR A 311 -24.39 12.65 -0.60
CA THR A 311 -24.11 12.18 -1.96
C THR A 311 -23.77 10.69 -2.00
N ILE A 312 -22.81 10.25 -1.17
CA ILE A 312 -22.41 8.83 -1.18
C ILE A 312 -23.52 7.90 -0.69
N ARG A 313 -24.46 8.38 0.16
CA ARG A 313 -25.62 7.58 0.60
C ARG A 313 -26.57 7.28 -0.56
N ASN A 314 -26.90 8.32 -1.34
CA ASN A 314 -27.72 8.17 -2.54
C ASN A 314 -27.05 7.22 -3.54
N THR A 315 -25.72 7.31 -3.66
CA THR A 315 -24.88 6.39 -4.44
C THR A 315 -24.86 4.98 -3.89
N ALA A 316 -25.13 4.70 -2.61
CA ALA A 316 -25.26 3.34 -2.11
C ALA A 316 -26.67 2.79 -2.38
N GLU A 317 -27.71 3.54 -2.02
CA GLU A 317 -29.12 3.09 -2.00
C GLU A 317 -29.71 2.78 -3.39
N ARG A 318 -29.31 3.51 -4.45
CA ARG A 318 -29.89 3.34 -5.81
C ARG A 318 -29.60 2.01 -6.52
N GLY A 319 -28.77 1.12 -5.97
CA GLY A 319 -28.42 -0.17 -6.57
C GLY A 319 -29.34 -1.31 -6.14
N ASN A 320 -30.16 -1.09 -5.09
CA ASN A 320 -31.12 -2.08 -4.60
C ASN A 320 -32.52 -1.93 -5.23
N THR A 321 -32.65 -1.12 -6.29
CA THR A 321 -33.93 -0.98 -6.99
C THR A 321 -33.87 -1.87 -8.22
N PRO A 322 -34.70 -2.93 -8.33
CA PRO A 322 -34.83 -3.68 -9.57
C PRO A 322 -35.17 -2.68 -10.67
N ALA A 323 -34.46 -2.74 -11.80
CA ALA A 323 -34.84 -1.95 -12.96
C ALA A 323 -36.33 -2.18 -13.21
N ALA A 324 -37.14 -1.14 -13.04
CA ALA A 324 -38.55 -1.20 -13.37
C ALA A 324 -38.61 -1.61 -14.84
N GLY A 325 -39.13 -2.81 -15.09
CA GLY A 325 -39.35 -3.33 -16.42
C GLY A 325 -40.14 -2.29 -17.20
N PHE A 326 -39.54 -1.78 -18.27
CA PHE A 326 -40.30 -1.16 -19.32
C PHE A 326 -40.94 -2.32 -20.10
N ASP A 327 -42.24 -2.51 -19.86
CA ASP A 327 -43.15 -3.26 -20.72
C ASP A 327 -43.18 -2.69 -22.14
#